data_AF-W1XT17-F1
#
_entry.id   AF-W1XT17-F1
#
_cell.length_a   1.000
_cell.length_b   1.000
_cell.length_c   1.000
_cell.angle_alpha   90.00
_cell.angle_beta   90.00
_cell.angle_gamma   90.00
#
_symmetry.space_group_name_H-M   'P 1'
#
loop_
_entity.id
_entity.type
_entity.pdbx_description
1 polymer ?
#
loop_
_entity_poly.entity_id
_entity_poly.type
_entity_poly.pdbx_seq_one_letter_code
_entity_poly.pdbx_strand_id
1 'polypeptide(L)' 'MSKKIVLALGGNALGDDLAGQMKAVKITSQAIVDLIAQGHEVIVTHGN' A
#
# COMPACT_ATOMS: atom_id res chain seq x y z
N MET A 1 16.98 8.90 -7.78
CA MET A 1 17.28 9.36 -6.40
C MET A 1 16.36 8.65 -5.44
N SER A 2 16.89 8.07 -4.37
CA SER A 2 16.09 7.54 -3.27
C SER A 2 15.37 8.68 -2.54
N LYS A 3 14.14 8.43 -2.08
CA LYS A 3 13.28 9.38 -1.37
C LYS A 3 12.59 8.63 -0.24
N LYS A 4 12.23 9.36 0.82
CA LYS A 4 11.33 8.89 1.87
C LYS A 4 9.89 9.29 1.50
N ILE A 5 9.01 8.31 1.38
CA ILE A 5 7.62 8.47 0.92
C ILE A 5 6.69 8.03 2.05
N VAL A 6 5.77 8.90 2.46
CA VAL A 6 4.65 8.53 3.33
C VAL A 6 3.44 8.25 2.44
N LEU A 7 2.95 7.01 2.47
CA LEU A 7 1.85 6.54 1.64
C LEU A 7 0.62 6.26 2.53
N ALA A 8 -0.37 7.13 2.46
CA ALA A 8 -1.64 6.98 3.17
C ALA A 8 -2.68 6.26 2.29
N LEU A 9 -3.05 5.05 2.69
CA LEU A 9 -4.02 4.21 1.99
C LEU A 9 -5.46 4.56 2.40
N GLY A 10 -6.35 4.66 1.41
CA GLY A 10 -7.79 4.79 1.63
C GLY A 10 -8.49 3.44 1.83
N GLY A 11 -9.77 3.45 2.23
CA GLY A 11 -10.53 2.22 2.50
C GLY A 11 -10.62 1.27 1.31
N ASN A 12 -10.63 1.79 0.08
CA ASN A 12 -10.62 0.99 -1.15
C ASN A 12 -9.34 0.16 -1.35
N ALA A 13 -8.24 0.55 -0.71
CA ALA A 13 -6.99 -0.19 -0.74
C ALA A 13 -6.97 -1.36 0.27
N LEU A 14 -7.90 -1.33 1.23
CA LEU A 14 -8.06 -2.34 2.27
C LEU A 14 -9.24 -3.26 2.02
N GLY A 15 -10.38 -2.79 1.51
CA GLY A 15 -11.59 -3.60 1.31
C GLY A 15 -12.47 -3.73 2.56
N ASP A 16 -13.74 -4.09 2.36
CA ASP A 16 -14.79 -3.95 3.39
C ASP A 16 -15.10 -5.24 4.17
N ASP A 17 -14.86 -6.41 3.58
CA ASP A 17 -15.04 -7.72 4.22
C ASP A 17 -13.76 -8.58 4.11
N LEU A 18 -13.69 -9.72 4.82
CA LEU A 18 -12.47 -10.55 4.85
C LEU A 18 -11.98 -10.98 3.45
N ALA A 19 -12.89 -11.35 2.55
CA ALA A 19 -12.51 -11.82 1.22
C ALA A 19 -12.06 -10.65 0.34
N GLY A 20 -12.77 -9.53 0.42
CA GLY A 20 -12.42 -8.25 -0.20
C GLY A 20 -11.07 -7.75 0.29
N GLN A 21 -10.78 -7.91 1.58
CA GLN A 21 -9.53 -7.48 2.19
C GLN A 21 -8.33 -8.26 1.67
N MET A 22 -8.44 -9.59 1.64
CA MET A 22 -7.38 -10.42 1.06
C MET A 22 -7.08 -10.04 -0.39
N LYS A 23 -8.11 -9.72 -1.17
CA LYS A 23 -7.95 -9.32 -2.58
C LYS A 23 -7.36 -7.91 -2.70
N ALA A 24 -7.89 -6.94 -1.97
CA ALA A 24 -7.49 -5.54 -2.04
C ALA A 24 -6.04 -5.36 -1.57
N VAL A 25 -5.68 -5.95 -0.42
CA VAL A 25 -4.31 -5.86 0.11
C VAL A 25 -3.30 -6.50 -0.84
N LYS A 26 -3.65 -7.62 -1.49
CA LYS A 26 -2.77 -8.25 -2.48
C LYS A 26 -2.49 -7.30 -3.66
N ILE A 27 -3.50 -6.61 -4.16
CA ILE A 27 -3.34 -5.62 -5.24
C ILE A 27 -2.52 -4.42 -4.76
N THR A 28 -2.89 -3.85 -3.61
CA THR A 28 -2.22 -2.67 -3.03
C THR A 28 -0.74 -2.94 -2.76
N SER A 29 -0.39 -4.15 -2.30
CA SER A 29 0.99 -4.52 -2.01
C SER A 29 1.91 -4.45 -3.23
N GLN A 30 1.39 -4.70 -4.44
CA GLN A 30 2.19 -4.64 -5.67
C GLN A 30 2.70 -3.22 -5.92
N ALA A 31 1.84 -2.22 -5.79
CA ALA A 31 2.21 -0.82 -5.98
C ALA A 31 3.25 -0.35 -4.93
N ILE A 32 3.18 -0.86 -3.71
CA ILE A 32 4.15 -0.56 -2.64
C ILE A 32 5.51 -1.18 -2.99
N VAL A 33 5.52 -2.43 -3.43
CA VAL A 33 6.75 -3.14 -3.83
C VAL A 33 7.43 -2.44 -4.99
N ASP A 34 6.68 -1.92 -5.97
CA ASP A 34 7.24 -1.21 -7.12
C ASP A 34 7.96 0.09 -6.70
N LEU A 35 7.46 0.80 -5.66
CA LEU A 35 8.13 1.97 -5.10
C LEU A 35 9.41 1.60 -4.35
N ILE A 36 9.38 0.49 -3.60
CA ILE A 36 10.55 -0.04 -2.90
C ILE A 36 11.61 -0.49 -3.91
N ALA A 37 11.21 -1.14 -5.01
CA ALA A 37 12.10 -1.60 -6.08
C ALA A 37 12.80 -0.44 -6.80
N GLN A 38 12.17 0.75 -6.85
CA GLN A 38 12.78 1.99 -7.33
C GLN A 38 13.79 2.59 -6.33
N GLY A 39 13.98 1.97 -5.17
CA GLY A 39 14.92 2.36 -4.13
C GLY A 39 14.38 3.40 -3.16
N HIS A 40 13.06 3.54 -3.04
CA HIS A 40 12.43 4.45 -2.07
C HIS A 40 12.22 3.78 -0.71
N GLU A 41 12.35 4.56 0.36
CA GLU A 41 11.90 4.16 1.70
C GLU A 41 10.42 4.54 1.83
N VAL A 42 9.57 3.55 2.08
CA VAL A 42 8.11 3.73 2.09
C VAL A 42 7.58 3.51 3.51
N ILE A 43 6.87 4.50 4.04
CA ILE A 43 6.11 4.42 5.29
C ILE A 43 4.63 4.33 4.92
N VAL A 44 3.99 3.22 5.26
CA VAL A 44 2.58 2.97 4.91
C VAL A 44 1.69 3.31 6.11
N THR A 45 0.64 4.09 5.87
CA THR A 45 -0.42 4.37 6.84
C THR A 45 -1.77 4.09 6.20
N HIS A 46 -2.83 3.99 7.00
CA HIS A 46 -4.20 3.86 6.49
C HIS A 46 -5.19 4.53 7.45
N GLY A 47 -6.46 4.59 7.05
CA GLY A 47 -7.57 5.00 7.91
C GLY A 47 -7.87 3.98 9.02
N ASN A 48 -9.10 3.98 9.54
CA ASN A 48 -9.57 2.94 10.46
C ASN A 48 -10.16 1.78 9.65
#